data_AF-A0A553AUN5-F1
#
_entry.id   AF-A0A553AUN5-F1
#
_cell.length_a   1.000
_cell.length_b   1.000
_cell.length_c   1.000
_cell.angle_alpha   90.00
_cell.angle_beta   90.00
_cell.angle_gamma   90.00
#
_symmetry.space_group_name_H-M   'P 1'
#
loop_
_entity.id
_entity.type
_entity.pdbx_description
1 polymer ?
#
loop_
_entity_poly.entity_id
_entity_poly.type
_entity_poly.pdbx_seq_one_letter_code
_entity_poly.pdbx_strand_id
1 'polypeptide(L)'
;MRLTPEDIWTRLMGSGLPVVNYLSGYVPLCCAGSERGAGMKIAEYVRGSLPGIVAFCEAEDAAEFGRLCDRAWSKEVFDLGHPFWSRVETIAPDQSRRYWREIRHVNGIAVRVTSQWFNPPASRSLFLLKQYLTARGLPLPDCALPSEEPSAGKVVRAGASGGRGRYRSPAIGNAQNGLIRSILARIGEESFGLADWQAVVAAFGHRCAYCGEPGVLEMDHVIPINRKSLGEHRLGNLVPSCARCNASKGNRDFREFLADRPQRIQAITTHMERFGYRPIGADPRLQLVFQQAHDELRQLADRYAVIIETVLSGEAGDARRMLPEERFAAPLP
;
A
#
# COMPACT_ATOMS: atom_id res chain seq x y z
N MET A 1 -22.51 41.32 17.30
CA MET A 1 -23.47 40.30 16.81
C MET A 1 -22.62 39.14 16.31
N ARG A 2 -22.51 38.05 17.09
CA ARG A 2 -21.65 36.89 16.78
C ARG A 2 -22.51 35.87 16.04
N LEU A 3 -22.08 35.50 14.83
CA LEU A 3 -22.70 34.44 14.04
C LEU A 3 -22.23 33.09 14.56
N THR A 4 -23.14 32.13 14.72
CA THR A 4 -22.83 30.77 15.19
C THR A 4 -22.49 29.85 14.01
N PRO A 5 -21.86 28.68 14.25
CA PRO A 5 -21.48 27.73 13.19
C PRO A 5 -22.63 27.24 12.30
N GLU A 6 -23.87 27.37 12.75
CA GLU A 6 -25.11 26.99 12.04
C GLU A 6 -25.46 27.99 10.91
N ASP A 7 -25.03 29.26 11.02
CA ASP A 7 -25.32 30.31 10.02
C ASP A 7 -24.56 30.11 8.67
N ILE A 8 -23.52 29.27 8.67
CA ILE A 8 -22.68 29.01 7.49
C ILE A 8 -23.30 27.93 6.59
N TRP A 9 -24.07 27.00 7.15
CA TRP A 9 -24.63 25.86 6.43
C TRP A 9 -25.85 26.22 5.57
N THR A 10 -26.67 27.16 6.01
CA THR A 10 -27.92 27.55 5.33
C THR A 10 -27.68 28.32 4.02
N ARG A 11 -26.47 28.85 3.79
CA ARG A 11 -26.15 29.65 2.59
C ARG A 11 -25.55 28.87 1.41
N LEU A 12 -25.17 27.60 1.59
CA LEU A 12 -24.42 26.84 0.57
C LEU A 12 -25.24 25.77 -0.19
N MET A 13 -26.45 25.45 0.24
CA MET A 13 -27.27 24.38 -0.38
C MET A 13 -28.47 24.90 -1.19
N GLY A 14 -28.33 26.08 -1.79
CA GLY A 14 -29.38 26.76 -2.54
C GLY A 14 -29.05 27.00 -4.02
N SER A 15 -28.68 25.99 -4.79
CA SER A 15 -28.94 25.93 -6.24
C SER A 15 -28.57 24.56 -6.78
N GLY A 16 -29.57 23.85 -7.32
CA GLY A 16 -29.40 22.53 -7.89
C GLY A 16 -28.67 22.55 -9.24
N LEU A 17 -27.80 21.57 -9.44
CA LEU A 17 -27.28 21.17 -10.75
C LEU A 17 -27.23 19.64 -10.84
N PRO A 18 -27.39 19.07 -12.05
CA PRO A 18 -27.96 17.74 -12.23
C PRO A 18 -26.96 16.60 -11.99
N VAL A 19 -27.49 15.50 -11.47
CA VAL A 19 -26.80 14.20 -11.39
C VAL A 19 -26.59 13.67 -12.80
N VAL A 20 -25.34 13.67 -13.28
CA VAL A 20 -24.98 12.99 -14.53
C VAL A 20 -24.58 11.56 -14.18
N ASN A 21 -25.45 10.64 -14.57
CA ASN A 21 -25.29 9.21 -14.45
C ASN A 21 -24.19 8.75 -15.42
N TYR A 22 -23.10 8.14 -14.93
CA TYR A 22 -22.14 7.43 -15.78
C TYR A 22 -22.10 5.96 -15.39
N LEU A 23 -23.09 5.23 -15.90
CA LEU A 23 -22.95 3.81 -16.23
C LEU A 23 -22.58 3.74 -17.72
N SER A 24 -21.34 3.34 -18.00
CA SER A 24 -20.87 2.89 -19.32
C SER A 24 -19.59 2.10 -19.05
N GLY A 25 -19.40 0.85 -19.46
CA GLY A 25 -19.83 0.21 -20.70
C GLY A 25 -18.56 -0.43 -21.27
N TYR A 26 -18.18 -1.59 -20.74
CA TYR A 26 -17.09 -2.40 -21.29
C TYR A 26 -17.64 -3.15 -22.52
N VAL A 27 -17.22 -2.74 -23.72
CA VAL A 27 -17.26 -3.56 -24.94
C VAL A 27 -15.89 -3.47 -25.61
N PRO A 28 -15.30 -4.60 -26.03
CA PRO A 28 -13.90 -4.66 -26.44
C PRO A 28 -13.73 -4.27 -27.91
N LEU A 29 -12.73 -3.43 -28.21
CA LEU A 29 -12.15 -3.35 -29.55
C LEU A 29 -10.80 -4.07 -29.55
N CYS A 30 -10.75 -5.20 -30.26
CA CYS A 30 -9.53 -5.74 -30.83
C CYS A 30 -9.21 -4.95 -32.11
N CYS A 31 -8.01 -4.39 -32.22
CA CYS A 31 -7.00 -4.78 -33.21
C CYS A 31 -5.83 -3.79 -33.28
N ALA A 32 -4.63 -4.37 -33.23
CA ALA A 32 -3.36 -3.94 -33.80
C ALA A 32 -2.54 -2.81 -33.14
N GLY A 33 -1.51 -3.23 -32.40
CA GLY A 33 -0.14 -2.78 -32.67
C GLY A 33 0.44 -1.67 -31.80
N SER A 34 1.02 -2.02 -30.64
CA SER A 34 2.26 -1.45 -30.10
C SER A 34 2.54 -2.01 -28.71
N GLU A 35 3.37 -3.04 -28.64
CA GLU A 35 3.96 -3.57 -27.42
C GLU A 35 4.89 -2.52 -26.77
N ARG A 36 4.66 -2.21 -25.49
CA ARG A 36 5.67 -1.97 -24.43
C ARG A 36 5.01 -1.41 -23.17
N GLY A 37 5.15 -2.12 -22.04
CA GLY A 37 5.13 -1.51 -20.71
C GLY A 37 4.01 -1.87 -19.73
N ALA A 38 3.45 -3.08 -19.76
CA ALA A 38 2.67 -3.59 -18.62
C ALA A 38 3.55 -4.55 -17.82
N GLY A 39 4.08 -4.09 -16.67
CA GLY A 39 4.82 -4.97 -15.76
C GLY A 39 3.93 -6.13 -15.30
N MET A 40 4.44 -7.36 -15.39
CA MET A 40 3.71 -8.58 -15.01
C MET A 40 3.26 -8.52 -13.55
N LYS A 41 2.01 -8.93 -13.27
CA LYS A 41 1.48 -8.98 -11.90
C LYS A 41 2.22 -10.06 -11.11
N ILE A 42 2.49 -9.85 -9.82
CA ILE A 42 3.23 -10.82 -8.98
C ILE A 42 2.67 -12.25 -9.07
N ALA A 43 1.35 -12.41 -9.18
CA ALA A 43 0.71 -13.72 -9.33
C ALA A 43 1.11 -14.41 -10.65
N GLU A 44 1.22 -13.67 -11.75
CA GLU A 44 1.69 -14.18 -13.05
C GLU A 44 3.18 -14.52 -12.97
N TYR A 45 3.97 -13.71 -12.27
CA TYR A 45 5.40 -13.95 -12.06
C TYR A 45 5.66 -15.24 -11.26
N VAL A 46 4.91 -15.42 -10.16
CA VAL A 46 4.94 -16.66 -9.37
C VAL A 46 4.57 -17.85 -10.25
N ARG A 47 3.48 -17.78 -11.02
CA ARG A 47 3.07 -18.86 -11.94
C ARG A 47 4.14 -19.22 -12.96
N GLY A 48 4.80 -18.22 -13.55
CA GLY A 48 5.90 -18.43 -14.49
C GLY A 48 7.11 -19.12 -13.84
N SER A 49 7.31 -18.91 -12.54
CA SER A 49 8.43 -19.50 -11.79
C SER A 49 8.16 -20.93 -11.31
N LEU A 50 6.88 -21.34 -11.20
CA LEU A 50 6.51 -22.64 -10.63
C LEU A 50 7.15 -23.84 -11.33
N PRO A 51 7.21 -23.96 -12.68
CA PRO A 51 7.82 -25.11 -13.32
C PRO A 51 9.28 -25.33 -12.92
N GLY A 52 10.07 -24.25 -12.80
CA GLY A 52 11.45 -24.32 -12.36
C GLY A 52 11.59 -24.73 -10.89
N ILE A 53 10.74 -24.19 -10.01
CA ILE A 53 10.73 -24.55 -8.59
C ILE A 53 10.34 -26.03 -8.38
N VAL A 54 9.37 -26.52 -9.16
CA VAL A 54 8.97 -27.93 -9.12
C VAL A 54 10.13 -28.81 -9.56
N ALA A 55 10.73 -28.53 -10.73
CA ALA A 55 11.88 -29.30 -11.23
C ALA A 55 13.04 -29.33 -10.22
N PHE A 56 13.33 -28.20 -9.56
CA PHE A 56 14.36 -28.13 -8.51
C PHE A 56 14.05 -29.03 -7.31
N CYS A 57 12.80 -29.06 -6.86
CA CYS A 57 12.37 -29.93 -5.75
C CYS A 57 12.41 -31.42 -6.11
N GLU A 58 12.28 -31.77 -7.39
CA GLU A 58 12.26 -33.15 -7.87
C GLU A 58 13.65 -33.66 -8.24
N ALA A 59 14.53 -32.79 -8.75
CA ALA A 59 15.82 -33.19 -9.31
C ALA A 59 17.03 -32.84 -8.42
N GLU A 60 16.97 -31.76 -7.64
CA GLU A 60 18.16 -31.22 -6.95
C GLU A 60 18.06 -31.25 -5.42
N ASP A 61 16.91 -30.91 -4.84
CA ASP A 61 16.74 -30.89 -3.38
C ASP A 61 15.33 -31.31 -2.94
N ALA A 62 15.20 -32.57 -2.55
CA ALA A 62 13.95 -33.12 -2.01
C ALA A 62 13.52 -32.50 -0.67
N ALA A 63 14.45 -31.92 0.11
CA ALA A 63 14.13 -31.24 1.36
C ALA A 63 13.53 -29.85 1.11
N GLU A 64 13.78 -29.25 -0.06
CA GLU A 64 13.19 -27.97 -0.47
C GLU A 64 11.67 -28.03 -0.50
N PHE A 65 11.10 -29.15 -0.94
CA PHE A 65 9.65 -29.38 -0.90
C PHE A 65 9.09 -29.21 0.51
N GLY A 66 9.76 -29.78 1.50
CA GLY A 66 9.38 -29.66 2.92
C GLY A 66 9.48 -28.22 3.42
N ARG A 67 10.54 -27.49 3.03
CA ARG A 67 10.73 -26.07 3.36
C ARG A 67 9.62 -25.19 2.78
N LEU A 68 9.20 -25.44 1.54
CA LEU A 68 8.11 -24.70 0.87
C LEU A 68 6.72 -25.03 1.46
N CYS A 69 6.56 -26.18 2.12
CA CYS A 69 5.39 -26.51 2.93
C CYS A 69 5.41 -25.87 4.33
N ASP A 70 6.56 -25.37 4.78
CA ASP A 70 6.71 -24.76 6.10
C ASP A 70 6.30 -23.28 6.08
N ARG A 71 5.42 -22.92 7.00
CA ARG A 71 4.89 -21.56 7.13
C ARG A 71 5.93 -20.57 7.65
N ALA A 72 6.72 -20.95 8.66
CA ALA A 72 7.72 -20.07 9.25
C ALA A 72 8.83 -19.78 8.24
N TRP A 73 9.25 -20.81 7.50
CA TRP A 73 10.21 -20.67 6.42
C TRP A 73 9.66 -19.82 5.27
N SER A 74 8.41 -20.04 4.85
CA SER A 74 7.77 -19.20 3.82
C SER A 74 7.62 -17.73 4.26
N LYS A 75 7.43 -17.49 5.56
CA LYS A 75 7.40 -16.12 6.13
C LYS A 75 8.78 -15.46 6.09
N GLU A 76 9.83 -16.20 6.40
CA GLU A 76 11.20 -15.70 6.37
C GLU A 76 11.68 -15.43 4.94
N VAL A 77 11.42 -16.38 4.03
CA VAL A 77 11.96 -16.37 2.67
C VAL A 77 11.14 -15.52 1.71
N PHE A 78 9.81 -15.47 1.85
CA PHE A 78 8.92 -14.78 0.88
C PHE A 78 8.00 -13.71 1.50
N ASP A 79 8.09 -13.48 2.82
CA ASP A 79 7.19 -12.63 3.60
C ASP A 79 5.72 -13.11 3.62
N LEU A 80 5.47 -14.39 3.29
CA LEU A 80 4.13 -14.97 3.21
C LEU A 80 3.58 -15.36 4.59
N GLY A 81 2.31 -15.06 4.85
CA GLY A 81 1.63 -15.47 6.10
C GLY A 81 1.24 -16.96 6.15
N HIS A 82 1.42 -17.67 5.04
CA HIS A 82 1.05 -19.06 4.80
C HIS A 82 2.21 -19.77 4.09
N PRO A 83 2.26 -21.11 4.13
CA PRO A 83 3.18 -21.88 3.28
C PRO A 83 3.11 -21.46 1.81
N PHE A 84 4.25 -21.46 1.13
CA PHE A 84 4.34 -21.20 -0.31
C PHE A 84 3.37 -22.11 -1.08
N TRP A 85 3.35 -23.39 -0.73
CA TRP A 85 2.33 -24.34 -1.14
C TRP A 85 1.91 -25.25 0.02
N SER A 86 0.74 -25.86 -0.09
CA SER A 86 0.25 -26.84 0.90
C SER A 86 -0.32 -28.06 0.20
N ARG A 87 -0.16 -29.23 0.83
CA ARG A 87 -0.74 -30.48 0.32
C ARG A 87 -2.26 -30.36 0.33
N VAL A 88 -2.91 -30.80 -0.74
CA VAL A 88 -4.38 -30.69 -0.89
C VAL A 88 -5.10 -31.33 0.30
N GLU A 89 -4.60 -32.47 0.80
CA GLU A 89 -5.14 -33.18 1.97
C GLU A 89 -5.02 -32.40 3.29
N THR A 90 -4.05 -31.50 3.40
CA THR A 90 -3.77 -30.72 4.62
C THR A 90 -4.51 -29.37 4.66
N ILE A 91 -5.13 -28.96 3.56
CA ILE A 91 -5.80 -27.66 3.47
C ILE A 91 -7.19 -27.78 4.09
N ALA A 92 -7.38 -27.11 5.23
CA ALA A 92 -8.69 -27.01 5.86
C ALA A 92 -9.70 -26.28 4.96
N PRO A 93 -10.99 -26.65 4.96
CA PRO A 93 -12.00 -26.07 4.07
C PRO A 93 -12.12 -24.54 4.15
N ASP A 94 -11.95 -23.97 5.34
CA ASP A 94 -11.98 -22.52 5.60
C ASP A 94 -10.74 -21.79 5.04
N GLN A 95 -9.62 -22.51 4.86
CA GLN A 95 -8.37 -21.99 4.30
C GLN A 95 -8.27 -22.17 2.78
N SER A 96 -9.18 -22.95 2.16
CA SER A 96 -9.11 -23.27 0.72
C SER A 96 -9.14 -22.04 -0.19
N ARG A 97 -9.72 -20.91 0.25
CA ARG A 97 -9.74 -19.66 -0.52
C ARG A 97 -8.38 -18.93 -0.57
N ARG A 98 -7.44 -19.32 0.29
CA ARG A 98 -6.09 -18.72 0.39
C ARG A 98 -5.06 -19.40 -0.50
N TYR A 99 -5.47 -20.43 -1.22
CA TYR A 99 -4.66 -21.14 -2.19
C TYR A 99 -5.36 -21.09 -3.54
N TRP A 100 -4.58 -21.08 -4.62
CA TRP A 100 -5.15 -21.18 -5.96
C TRP A 100 -5.89 -22.50 -6.15
N ARG A 101 -6.92 -22.49 -7.00
CA ARG A 101 -7.71 -23.69 -7.31
C ARG A 101 -6.90 -24.73 -8.08
N GLU A 102 -5.91 -24.27 -8.84
CA GLU A 102 -5.01 -25.11 -9.62
C GLU A 102 -4.20 -26.03 -8.70
N ILE A 103 -4.28 -27.34 -8.98
CA ILE A 103 -3.54 -28.37 -8.27
C ILE A 103 -2.30 -28.70 -9.09
N ARG A 104 -1.14 -28.74 -8.43
CA ARG A 104 0.12 -29.17 -9.02
C ARG A 104 0.64 -30.40 -8.29
N HIS A 105 1.41 -31.21 -8.99
CA HIS A 105 2.07 -32.37 -8.39
C HIS A 105 3.55 -32.06 -8.29
N VAL A 106 4.12 -32.30 -7.11
CA VAL A 106 5.56 -32.20 -6.86
C VAL A 106 5.96 -33.47 -6.13
N ASN A 107 6.87 -34.26 -6.70
CA ASN A 107 7.22 -35.59 -6.19
C ASN A 107 5.99 -36.50 -6.01
N GLY A 108 5.01 -36.40 -6.92
CA GLY A 108 3.75 -37.16 -6.85
C GLY A 108 2.73 -36.66 -5.80
N ILE A 109 3.05 -35.62 -5.03
CA ILE A 109 2.17 -35.06 -4.00
C ILE A 109 1.36 -33.91 -4.59
N ALA A 110 0.02 -33.99 -4.48
CA ALA A 110 -0.88 -32.92 -4.89
C ALA A 110 -0.79 -31.72 -3.93
N VAL A 111 -0.39 -30.56 -4.45
CA VAL A 111 -0.25 -29.30 -3.71
C VAL A 111 -1.02 -28.16 -4.39
N ARG A 112 -1.39 -27.15 -3.60
CA ARG A 112 -1.88 -25.85 -4.09
C ARG A 112 -1.00 -24.73 -3.59
N VAL A 113 -0.71 -23.77 -4.46
CA VAL A 113 0.13 -22.60 -4.18
C VAL A 113 -0.70 -21.51 -3.51
N THR A 114 -0.13 -20.79 -2.54
CA THR A 114 -0.83 -19.71 -1.86
C THR A 114 -1.18 -18.57 -2.82
N SER A 115 -2.36 -17.96 -2.64
CA SER A 115 -2.80 -16.78 -3.38
C SER A 115 -2.36 -15.47 -2.75
N GLN A 116 -1.67 -15.51 -1.60
CA GLN A 116 -1.36 -14.36 -0.74
C GLN A 116 -0.11 -13.59 -1.21
N TRP A 117 -0.03 -13.34 -2.52
CA TRP A 117 1.04 -12.56 -3.14
C TRP A 117 0.56 -11.14 -3.41
N PHE A 118 1.31 -10.15 -2.94
CA PHE A 118 0.95 -8.74 -3.09
C PHE A 118 2.03 -7.98 -3.87
N ASN A 119 1.60 -7.11 -4.78
CA ASN A 119 2.53 -6.30 -5.59
C ASN A 119 3.21 -5.22 -4.73
N PRO A 120 4.43 -4.79 -5.08
CA PRO A 120 5.00 -3.56 -4.55
C PRO A 120 4.07 -2.35 -4.77
N PRO A 121 4.06 -1.34 -3.87
CA PRO A 121 4.85 -1.23 -2.64
C PRO A 121 4.23 -1.96 -1.42
N ALA A 122 3.11 -2.66 -1.60
CA ALA A 122 2.36 -3.28 -0.50
C ALA A 122 3.05 -4.52 0.11
N SER A 123 4.00 -5.13 -0.59
CA SER A 123 4.81 -6.25 -0.09
C SER A 123 6.19 -6.34 -0.74
N ARG A 124 7.14 -6.94 -0.01
CA ARG A 124 8.49 -7.31 -0.49
C ARG A 124 8.53 -8.67 -1.19
N SER A 125 7.41 -9.38 -1.27
CA SER A 125 7.35 -10.77 -1.78
C SER A 125 7.93 -10.93 -3.19
N LEU A 126 7.76 -9.94 -4.09
CA LEU A 126 8.34 -10.03 -5.44
C LEU A 126 9.87 -9.97 -5.41
N PHE A 127 10.44 -9.04 -4.64
CA PHE A 127 11.89 -8.93 -4.46
C PHE A 127 12.48 -10.21 -3.85
N LEU A 128 11.82 -10.72 -2.80
CA LEU A 128 12.24 -11.91 -2.08
C LEU A 128 12.16 -13.18 -2.94
N LEU A 129 11.09 -13.31 -3.76
CA LEU A 129 10.98 -14.41 -4.71
C LEU A 129 12.09 -14.37 -5.77
N LYS A 130 12.47 -13.19 -6.27
CA LYS A 130 13.59 -13.07 -7.21
C LYS A 130 14.91 -13.51 -6.56
N GLN A 131 15.19 -13.04 -5.35
CA GLN A 131 16.38 -13.43 -4.60
C GLN A 131 16.43 -14.95 -4.38
N TYR A 132 15.28 -15.56 -4.05
CA TYR A 132 15.14 -17.01 -3.91
C TYR A 132 15.46 -17.79 -5.20
N LEU A 133 14.91 -17.35 -6.33
CA LEU A 133 15.14 -17.99 -7.64
C LEU A 133 16.61 -17.86 -8.07
N THR A 134 17.18 -16.65 -7.95
CA THR A 134 18.59 -16.39 -8.28
C THR A 134 19.53 -17.23 -7.42
N ALA A 135 19.27 -17.35 -6.12
CA ALA A 135 20.10 -18.15 -5.20
C ALA A 135 20.11 -19.65 -5.52
N ARG A 136 19.14 -20.13 -6.31
CA ARG A 136 19.00 -21.54 -6.74
C ARG A 136 19.28 -21.74 -8.23
N GLY A 137 19.77 -20.71 -8.92
CA GLY A 137 20.05 -20.77 -10.36
C GLY A 137 18.80 -20.98 -11.22
N LEU A 138 17.61 -20.69 -10.71
CA LEU A 138 16.36 -20.90 -11.43
C LEU A 138 16.09 -19.77 -12.43
N PRO A 139 15.56 -20.08 -13.62
CA PRO A 139 15.27 -19.07 -14.62
C PRO A 139 14.23 -18.07 -14.10
N LEU A 140 14.55 -16.79 -14.22
CA LEU A 140 13.61 -15.71 -13.93
C LEU A 140 12.65 -15.60 -15.13
N PRO A 141 11.32 -15.60 -14.92
CA PRO A 141 10.36 -15.37 -16.01
C PRO A 141 10.66 -14.04 -16.71
N ASP A 142 10.64 -14.03 -18.05
CA ASP A 142 10.95 -12.86 -18.88
C ASP A 142 10.11 -11.64 -18.48
N CYS A 143 10.71 -10.77 -17.68
CA CYS A 143 10.22 -9.46 -17.31
C CYS A 143 11.39 -8.64 -16.80
N ALA A 144 11.89 -7.73 -17.65
CA ALA A 144 12.90 -6.75 -17.27
C ALA A 144 12.37 -5.89 -16.11
N LEU A 145 13.05 -5.99 -14.96
CA LEU A 145 12.98 -5.04 -13.85
C LEU A 145 14.38 -4.94 -13.21
N PRO A 146 14.76 -3.76 -12.70
CA PRO A 146 16.15 -3.42 -12.41
C PRO A 146 16.75 -4.32 -11.31
N SER A 147 17.99 -4.76 -11.55
CA SER A 147 18.84 -5.47 -10.59
C SER A 147 19.28 -4.53 -9.46
N GLU A 148 18.95 -4.84 -8.21
CA GLU A 148 19.63 -4.28 -7.04
C GLU A 148 20.25 -5.41 -6.20
N GLU A 149 21.57 -5.34 -6.04
CA GLU A 149 22.37 -6.11 -5.09
C GLU A 149 22.09 -5.67 -3.63
N PRO A 150 22.11 -6.58 -2.65
CA PRO A 150 21.69 -6.29 -1.28
C PRO A 150 22.82 -5.62 -0.46
N SER A 151 22.60 -4.40 0.02
CA SER A 151 23.46 -3.79 1.05
C SER A 151 23.00 -4.17 2.46
N ALA A 152 23.96 -4.56 3.29
CA ALA A 152 23.80 -5.14 4.61
C ALA A 152 22.93 -4.31 5.57
N GLY A 153 21.85 -4.94 6.08
CA GLY A 153 20.91 -4.33 7.01
C GLY A 153 21.43 -4.28 8.44
N LYS A 154 21.33 -3.10 9.07
CA LYS A 154 21.41 -2.93 10.52
C LYS A 154 20.21 -3.60 11.20
N VAL A 155 20.50 -4.43 12.20
CA VAL A 155 19.53 -5.01 13.13
C VAL A 155 18.93 -3.90 14.00
N VAL A 156 17.63 -3.64 13.86
CA VAL A 156 16.87 -2.77 14.78
C VAL A 156 16.37 -3.62 15.94
N ARG A 157 16.85 -3.32 17.16
CA ARG A 157 16.43 -3.98 18.39
C ARG A 157 14.97 -3.60 18.71
N ALA A 158 14.12 -4.61 18.86
CA ALA A 158 12.75 -4.46 19.33
C ALA A 158 12.74 -4.15 20.84
N GLY A 159 12.20 -3.00 21.21
CA GLY A 159 11.85 -2.69 22.59
C GLY A 159 10.68 -3.56 23.04
N ALA A 160 10.79 -4.10 24.25
CA ALA A 160 9.76 -4.92 24.88
C ALA A 160 8.55 -4.06 25.28
N SER A 161 7.35 -4.47 24.88
CA SER A 161 6.11 -4.12 25.58
C SER A 161 5.27 -5.38 25.74
N GLY A 162 5.10 -5.79 27.00
CA GLY A 162 4.37 -6.99 27.37
C GLY A 162 2.86 -6.90 27.11
N GLY A 163 2.25 -8.07 26.93
CA GLY A 163 0.81 -8.25 26.81
C GLY A 163 0.43 -9.29 25.76
N ARG A 164 0.35 -10.56 26.19
CA ARG A 164 -0.24 -11.76 25.55
C ARG A 164 -0.62 -11.58 24.06
N GLY A 165 0.36 -11.70 23.17
CA GLY A 165 0.20 -11.43 21.74
C GLY A 165 -0.56 -12.52 20.98
N ARG A 166 -1.84 -12.24 20.68
CA ARG A 166 -2.59 -12.82 19.56
C ARG A 166 -1.76 -12.60 18.28
N TYR A 167 -1.47 -13.67 17.53
CA TYR A 167 -0.57 -13.71 16.35
C TYR A 167 -0.70 -12.48 15.43
N ARG A 168 0.43 -11.84 15.05
CA ARG A 168 0.60 -10.58 14.27
C ARG A 168 -0.60 -10.20 13.36
N SER A 169 -1.63 -9.59 13.94
CA SER A 169 -2.63 -8.84 13.18
C SER A 169 -1.96 -7.62 12.54
N PRO A 170 -2.41 -7.15 11.35
CA PRO A 170 -2.06 -5.83 10.88
C PRO A 170 -2.32 -4.84 12.03
N ALA A 171 -1.29 -4.11 12.45
CA ALA A 171 -1.49 -3.10 13.47
C ALA A 171 -2.59 -2.16 12.97
N ILE A 172 -3.58 -1.86 13.80
CA ILE A 172 -4.65 -0.91 13.49
C ILE A 172 -4.07 0.42 12.93
N GLY A 173 -2.85 0.78 13.33
CA GLY A 173 -2.08 1.89 12.78
C GLY A 173 -1.89 1.88 11.25
N ASN A 174 -1.84 0.72 10.60
CA ASN A 174 -1.79 0.63 9.13
C ASN A 174 -3.11 1.10 8.50
N ALA A 175 -4.24 0.64 9.03
CA ALA A 175 -5.56 1.08 8.58
C ALA A 175 -5.78 2.57 8.89
N GLN A 176 -5.35 3.02 10.07
CA GLN A 176 -5.39 4.44 10.46
C GLN A 176 -4.59 5.29 9.47
N ASN A 177 -3.33 4.93 9.18
CA ASN A 177 -2.54 5.65 8.18
C ASN A 177 -3.15 5.57 6.78
N GLY A 178 -3.79 4.45 6.42
CA GLY A 178 -4.56 4.32 5.18
C GLY A 178 -5.67 5.35 5.08
N LEU A 179 -6.48 5.51 6.14
CA LEU A 179 -7.52 6.54 6.22
C LEU A 179 -6.96 7.95 6.03
N ILE A 180 -5.87 8.27 6.73
CA ILE A 180 -5.22 9.59 6.62
C ILE A 180 -4.78 9.87 5.18
N ARG A 181 -4.16 8.88 4.50
CA ARG A 181 -3.77 9.01 3.09
C ARG A 181 -4.98 9.22 2.18
N SER A 182 -6.06 8.48 2.40
CA SER A 182 -7.29 8.63 1.63
C SER A 182 -7.92 10.02 1.80
N ILE A 183 -7.89 10.58 3.01
CA ILE A 183 -8.35 11.95 3.27
C ILE A 183 -7.44 12.95 2.55
N LEU A 184 -6.12 12.85 2.71
CA LEU A 184 -5.13 13.76 2.09
C LEU A 184 -5.11 13.69 0.56
N ALA A 185 -5.57 12.59 -0.03
CA ALA A 185 -5.72 12.45 -1.48
C ALA A 185 -7.04 13.02 -2.04
N ARG A 186 -7.99 13.39 -1.16
CA ARG A 186 -9.33 13.88 -1.54
C ARG A 186 -9.59 15.33 -1.17
N ILE A 187 -8.70 15.94 -0.38
CA ILE A 187 -8.81 17.35 0.00
C ILE A 187 -8.30 18.22 -1.15
N GLY A 188 -9.12 19.20 -1.54
CA GLY A 188 -8.87 20.08 -2.68
C GLY A 188 -9.59 19.62 -3.94
N GLU A 189 -9.64 20.49 -4.95
CA GLU A 189 -10.31 20.23 -6.23
C GLU A 189 -9.31 19.86 -7.35
N GLU A 190 -8.02 19.77 -7.01
CA GLU A 190 -6.97 19.48 -7.99
C GLU A 190 -7.07 18.05 -8.51
N SER A 191 -7.13 17.92 -9.83
CA SER A 191 -6.96 16.65 -10.54
C SER A 191 -5.82 16.79 -11.54
N PHE A 192 -5.01 15.75 -11.68
CA PHE A 192 -3.88 15.74 -12.60
C PHE A 192 -3.67 14.34 -13.16
N GLY A 193 -3.08 14.28 -14.36
CA GLY A 193 -2.85 13.05 -15.09
C GLY A 193 -1.38 12.85 -15.48
N LEU A 194 -1.17 11.93 -16.42
CA LEU A 194 0.16 11.60 -16.92
C LEU A 194 0.87 12.81 -17.56
N ALA A 195 0.13 13.66 -18.28
CA ALA A 195 0.70 14.83 -18.94
C ALA A 195 1.25 15.85 -17.93
N ASP A 196 0.51 16.11 -16.85
CA ASP A 196 0.95 17.01 -15.79
C ASP A 196 2.18 16.45 -15.08
N TRP A 197 2.19 15.15 -14.80
CA TRP A 197 3.35 14.48 -14.22
C TRP A 197 4.59 14.59 -15.12
N GLN A 198 4.45 14.35 -16.43
CA GLN A 198 5.53 14.53 -17.40
C GLN A 198 6.05 15.97 -17.42
N ALA A 199 5.16 16.97 -17.31
CA ALA A 199 5.54 18.37 -17.22
C ALA A 199 6.34 18.68 -15.93
N VAL A 200 5.99 18.06 -14.81
CA VAL A 200 6.78 18.13 -13.57
C VAL A 200 8.17 17.51 -13.78
N VAL A 201 8.27 16.31 -14.34
CA VAL A 201 9.57 15.66 -14.61
C VAL A 201 10.44 16.51 -15.54
N ALA A 202 9.85 17.09 -16.58
CA ALA A 202 10.55 17.98 -17.51
C ALA A 202 11.02 19.28 -16.83
N ALA A 203 10.22 19.86 -15.93
CA ALA A 203 10.61 21.05 -15.17
C ALA A 203 11.83 20.83 -14.25
N PHE A 204 12.05 19.60 -13.79
CA PHE A 204 13.25 19.18 -13.07
C PHE A 204 14.38 18.69 -14.00
N GLY A 205 14.24 18.87 -15.32
CA GLY A 205 15.25 18.50 -16.30
C GLY A 205 15.47 17.00 -16.42
N HIS A 206 14.43 16.19 -16.23
CA HIS A 206 14.49 14.71 -16.25
C HIS A 206 15.53 14.14 -15.28
N ARG A 207 15.66 14.77 -14.11
CA ARG A 207 16.63 14.42 -13.06
C ARG A 207 15.94 14.34 -11.71
N CYS A 208 16.57 13.61 -10.80
CA CYS A 208 16.09 13.53 -9.43
C CYS A 208 16.14 14.91 -8.76
N ALA A 209 15.02 15.32 -8.15
CA ALA A 209 14.90 16.59 -7.43
C ALA A 209 15.85 16.69 -6.22
N TYR A 210 16.29 15.55 -5.68
CA TYR A 210 17.17 15.48 -4.52
C TYR A 210 18.66 15.46 -4.91
N CYS A 211 19.13 14.43 -5.61
CA CYS A 211 20.56 14.33 -5.96
C CYS A 211 20.93 15.02 -7.28
N GLY A 212 19.97 15.27 -8.19
CA GLY A 212 20.23 15.83 -9.52
C GLY A 212 20.71 14.83 -10.57
N GLU A 213 20.87 13.56 -10.20
CA GLU A 213 21.28 12.51 -11.13
C GLU A 213 20.12 12.13 -12.08
N PRO A 214 20.44 11.77 -13.34
CA PRO A 214 19.46 11.20 -14.24
C PRO A 214 19.20 9.73 -13.87
N GLY A 215 18.12 9.14 -14.40
CA GLY A 215 17.84 7.72 -14.22
C GLY A 215 16.36 7.40 -14.24
N VAL A 216 15.99 6.26 -13.66
CA VAL A 216 14.59 5.89 -13.42
C VAL A 216 14.07 6.74 -12.28
N LEU A 217 13.03 7.53 -12.58
CA LEU A 217 12.44 8.48 -11.65
C LEU A 217 11.06 7.99 -11.21
N GLU A 218 10.85 8.00 -9.91
CA GLU A 218 9.59 7.74 -9.25
C GLU A 218 8.98 9.05 -8.77
N MET A 219 7.69 9.01 -8.49
CA MET A 219 6.97 10.09 -7.85
C MET A 219 7.20 10.03 -6.33
N ASP A 220 7.78 11.08 -5.74
CA ASP A 220 7.87 11.24 -4.28
C ASP A 220 7.06 12.45 -3.81
N HIS A 221 6.48 12.34 -2.61
CA HIS A 221 5.83 13.42 -1.89
C HIS A 221 6.87 14.17 -1.05
N VAL A 222 7.14 15.42 -1.40
CA VAL A 222 8.09 16.30 -0.71
C VAL A 222 7.76 16.39 0.78
N ILE A 223 6.49 16.70 1.08
CA ILE A 223 5.89 16.61 2.40
C ILE A 223 5.25 15.22 2.54
N PRO A 224 5.69 14.40 3.49
CA PRO A 224 5.19 13.03 3.65
C PRO A 224 3.66 12.94 3.87
N ILE A 225 3.02 12.00 3.18
CA ILE A 225 1.58 11.70 3.33
C ILE A 225 1.33 10.81 4.55
N ASN A 226 1.37 11.41 5.74
CA ASN A 226 1.16 10.75 7.03
C ASN A 226 0.47 11.67 8.05
N ARG A 227 0.07 11.11 9.21
CA ARG A 227 -0.63 11.85 10.28
C ARG A 227 0.14 13.04 10.84
N LYS A 228 1.47 13.03 10.80
CA LYS A 228 2.31 14.08 11.41
C LYS A 228 2.50 15.25 10.46
N SER A 229 2.90 14.97 9.22
CA SER A 229 3.27 16.00 8.24
C SER A 229 2.10 16.48 7.39
N LEU A 230 1.03 15.68 7.28
CA LEU A 230 -0.20 15.99 6.55
C LEU A 230 0.03 16.46 5.10
N GLY A 231 1.01 15.89 4.40
CA GLY A 231 1.29 16.25 3.00
C GLY A 231 0.24 15.69 2.04
N GLU A 232 -0.39 16.55 1.26
CA GLU A 232 -1.44 16.20 0.29
C GLU A 232 -0.88 15.58 -1.00
N HIS A 233 -1.71 14.79 -1.69
CA HIS A 233 -1.34 14.26 -3.02
C HIS A 233 -1.66 15.29 -4.10
N ARG A 234 -0.79 16.30 -4.22
CA ARG A 234 -0.94 17.45 -5.11
C ARG A 234 0.32 17.68 -5.93
N LEU A 235 0.20 18.20 -7.16
CA LEU A 235 1.36 18.39 -8.07
C LEU A 235 2.49 19.18 -7.43
N GLY A 236 2.18 20.24 -6.68
CA GLY A 236 3.19 21.03 -5.97
C GLY A 236 3.89 20.28 -4.83
N ASN A 237 3.31 19.19 -4.33
CA ASN A 237 3.95 18.29 -3.37
C ASN A 237 4.68 17.12 -4.04
N LEU A 238 4.57 16.94 -5.36
CA LEU A 238 5.15 15.82 -6.08
C LEU A 238 6.41 16.23 -6.83
N VAL A 239 7.48 15.45 -6.67
CA VAL A 239 8.75 15.67 -7.37
C VAL A 239 9.32 14.35 -7.92
N PRO A 240 10.10 14.39 -9.00
CA PRO A 240 10.82 13.21 -9.47
C PRO A 240 11.95 12.84 -8.50
N SER A 241 11.99 11.58 -8.09
CA SER A 241 13.00 11.06 -7.18
C SER A 241 13.57 9.75 -7.69
N CYS A 242 14.87 9.54 -7.56
CA CYS A 242 15.41 8.19 -7.76
C CYS A 242 15.07 7.32 -6.54
N ALA A 243 14.93 6.00 -6.72
CA ALA A 243 14.56 5.07 -5.65
C ALA A 243 15.44 5.21 -4.39
N ARG A 244 16.75 5.41 -4.57
CA ARG A 244 17.71 5.62 -3.46
C ARG A 244 17.39 6.87 -2.64
N CYS A 245 17.14 8.00 -3.28
CA CYS A 245 16.83 9.25 -2.58
C CYS A 245 15.43 9.19 -1.94
N ASN A 246 14.45 8.64 -2.66
CA ASN A 246 13.09 8.42 -2.16
C ASN A 246 13.11 7.59 -0.86
N ALA A 247 13.75 6.42 -0.90
CA ALA A 247 13.89 5.53 0.26
C ALA A 247 14.69 6.17 1.40
N SER A 248 15.78 6.89 1.07
CA SER A 248 16.59 7.57 2.09
C SER A 248 15.79 8.67 2.78
N LYS A 249 15.13 9.56 2.03
CA LYS A 249 14.29 10.63 2.60
C LYS A 249 13.19 10.02 3.47
N GLY A 250 12.42 9.08 2.93
CA GLY A 250 11.30 8.46 3.61
C GLY A 250 10.33 9.51 4.18
N ASN A 251 10.05 9.41 5.48
CA ASN A 251 9.17 10.32 6.20
C ASN A 251 9.88 11.56 6.80
N ARG A 252 11.14 11.82 6.44
CA ARG A 252 11.87 13.00 6.93
C ARG A 252 11.40 14.26 6.23
N ASP A 253 11.54 15.39 6.91
CA ASP A 253 11.37 16.69 6.27
C ASP A 253 12.42 16.87 5.17
N PHE A 254 12.01 17.40 4.02
CA PHE A 254 12.91 17.52 2.87
C PHE A 254 14.02 18.57 3.08
N ARG A 255 13.79 19.59 3.92
CA ARG A 255 14.81 20.59 4.25
C ARG A 255 15.87 19.99 5.17
N GLU A 256 15.45 19.17 6.13
CA GLU A 256 16.38 18.40 6.96
C GLU A 256 17.18 17.41 6.11
N PHE A 257 16.53 16.71 5.17
CA PHE A 257 17.18 15.75 4.28
C PHE A 257 18.21 16.40 3.34
N LEU A 258 17.97 17.64 2.92
CA LEU A 258 18.81 18.40 1.99
C LEU A 258 19.59 19.53 2.68
N ALA A 259 19.85 19.44 3.99
CA ALA A 259 20.47 20.52 4.75
C ALA A 259 21.82 20.98 4.16
N ASP A 260 22.55 20.08 3.50
CA ASP A 260 23.82 20.31 2.80
C ASP A 260 23.66 20.74 1.32
N ARG A 261 22.44 20.84 0.81
CA ARG A 261 22.10 21.11 -0.60
C ARG A 261 21.03 22.21 -0.75
N PRO A 262 21.34 23.47 -0.37
CA PRO A 262 20.37 24.57 -0.36
C PRO A 262 19.79 24.88 -1.74
N GLN A 263 20.54 24.67 -2.83
CA GLN A 263 20.04 24.88 -4.19
C GLN A 263 18.89 23.92 -4.54
N ARG A 264 18.92 22.70 -3.99
CA ARG A 264 17.86 21.70 -4.19
C ARG A 264 16.62 22.03 -3.37
N ILE A 265 16.81 22.52 -2.14
CA ILE A 265 15.72 23.06 -1.32
C ILE A 265 15.02 24.21 -2.04
N GLN A 266 15.79 25.12 -2.64
CA GLN A 266 15.24 26.24 -3.40
C GLN A 266 14.45 25.77 -4.62
N ALA A 267 14.99 24.83 -5.41
CA ALA A 267 14.29 24.29 -6.58
C ALA A 267 12.94 23.64 -6.21
N ILE A 268 12.91 22.87 -5.13
CA ILE A 268 11.67 22.26 -4.62
C ILE A 268 10.71 23.33 -4.10
N THR A 269 11.21 24.33 -3.37
CA THR A 269 10.37 25.42 -2.84
C THR A 269 9.73 26.22 -3.97
N THR A 270 10.50 26.57 -5.01
CA THR A 270 9.98 27.24 -6.21
C THR A 270 8.97 26.38 -6.97
N HIS A 271 9.16 25.05 -7.01
CA HIS A 271 8.16 24.14 -7.56
C HIS A 271 6.85 24.16 -6.75
N MET A 272 6.93 24.09 -5.41
CA MET A 272 5.75 24.20 -4.55
C MET A 272 5.01 25.53 -4.79
N GLU A 273 5.74 26.64 -4.86
CA GLU A 273 5.19 27.98 -5.14
C GLU A 273 4.53 28.07 -6.51
N ARG A 274 5.15 27.51 -7.55
CA ARG A 274 4.60 27.46 -8.92
C ARG A 274 3.22 26.81 -8.98
N PHE A 275 2.99 25.77 -8.19
CA PHE A 275 1.70 25.08 -8.11
C PHE A 275 0.79 25.63 -7.00
N GLY A 276 1.18 26.73 -6.35
CA GLY A 276 0.43 27.31 -5.23
C GLY A 276 0.28 26.36 -4.04
N TYR A 277 1.19 25.39 -3.89
CA TYR A 277 1.11 24.39 -2.83
C TYR A 277 1.69 24.93 -1.53
N ARG A 278 0.84 25.02 -0.51
CA ARG A 278 1.20 25.43 0.85
C ARG A 278 0.88 24.26 1.79
N PRO A 279 1.88 23.69 2.48
CA PRO A 279 1.64 22.55 3.37
C PRO A 279 0.67 22.91 4.49
N ILE A 280 -0.37 22.10 4.67
CA ILE A 280 -1.40 22.32 5.70
C ILE A 280 -1.01 21.79 7.08
N GLY A 281 0.08 21.03 7.17
CA GLY A 281 0.52 20.36 8.41
C GLY A 281 0.87 21.29 9.57
N ALA A 282 1.04 22.59 9.33
CA ALA A 282 1.33 23.56 10.38
C ALA A 282 0.08 24.04 11.15
N ASP A 283 -1.14 23.86 10.62
CA ASP A 283 -2.37 24.31 11.30
C ASP A 283 -2.74 23.33 12.45
N PRO A 284 -2.73 23.78 13.73
CA PRO A 284 -3.07 22.93 14.87
C PRO A 284 -4.49 22.38 14.81
N ARG A 285 -5.42 23.09 14.18
CA ARG A 285 -6.82 22.65 14.02
C ARG A 285 -6.90 21.45 13.10
N LEU A 286 -6.14 21.45 12.01
CA LEU A 286 -6.09 20.31 11.10
C LEU A 286 -5.40 19.12 11.76
N GLN A 287 -4.32 19.33 12.50
CA GLN A 287 -3.68 18.27 13.30
C GLN A 287 -4.69 17.60 14.25
N LEU A 288 -5.55 18.39 14.91
CA LEU A 288 -6.61 17.85 15.76
C LEU A 288 -7.65 17.04 14.97
N VAL A 289 -8.12 17.54 13.83
CA VAL A 289 -9.08 16.83 12.97
C VAL A 289 -8.53 15.49 12.47
N PHE A 290 -7.29 15.48 11.98
CA PHE A 290 -6.64 14.24 11.53
C PHE A 290 -6.36 13.27 12.69
N GLN A 291 -6.02 13.78 13.87
CA GLN A 291 -5.89 12.98 15.09
C GLN A 291 -7.23 12.35 15.48
N GLN A 292 -8.32 13.11 15.44
CA GLN A 292 -9.66 12.61 15.73
C GLN A 292 -10.08 11.53 14.73
N ALA A 293 -9.94 11.75 13.43
CA ALA A 293 -10.24 10.75 12.41
C ALA A 293 -9.41 9.46 12.59
N HIS A 294 -8.13 9.61 12.95
CA HIS A 294 -7.26 8.48 13.27
C HIS A 294 -7.80 7.67 14.46
N ASP A 295 -8.22 8.34 15.53
CA ASP A 295 -8.68 7.68 16.76
C ASP A 295 -10.09 7.09 16.62
N GLU A 296 -10.97 7.74 15.87
CA GLU A 296 -12.31 7.22 15.54
C GLU A 296 -12.23 5.87 14.82
N LEU A 297 -11.28 5.69 13.89
CA LEU A 297 -11.12 4.40 13.23
C LEU A 297 -10.69 3.28 14.19
N ARG A 298 -9.86 3.61 15.19
CA ARG A 298 -9.48 2.64 16.23
C ARG A 298 -10.68 2.30 17.09
N GLN A 299 -11.41 3.30 17.57
CA GLN A 299 -12.62 3.09 18.38
C GLN A 299 -13.67 2.27 17.62
N LEU A 300 -13.79 2.49 16.30
CA LEU A 300 -14.67 1.71 15.44
C LEU A 300 -14.23 0.25 15.36
N ALA A 301 -12.94 0.00 15.14
CA ALA A 301 -12.39 -1.36 15.10
C ALA A 301 -12.55 -2.09 16.44
N ASP A 302 -12.24 -1.43 17.56
CA ASP A 302 -12.37 -1.98 18.91
C ASP A 302 -13.84 -2.32 19.23
N ARG A 303 -14.77 -1.43 18.85
CA ARG A 303 -16.22 -1.65 19.02
C ARG A 303 -16.71 -2.87 18.26
N TYR A 304 -16.37 -2.99 16.99
CA TYR A 304 -16.79 -4.16 16.20
C TYR A 304 -16.12 -5.44 16.67
N ALA A 305 -14.89 -5.39 17.18
CA ALA A 305 -14.26 -6.54 17.79
C ALA A 305 -15.06 -7.06 19.00
N VAL A 306 -15.49 -6.17 19.90
CA VAL A 306 -16.34 -6.52 21.06
C VAL A 306 -17.68 -7.09 20.59
N ILE A 307 -18.37 -6.43 19.65
CA ILE A 307 -19.66 -6.91 19.12
C ILE A 307 -19.51 -8.33 18.56
N ILE A 308 -18.46 -8.59 17.77
CA ILE A 308 -18.21 -9.91 17.19
C ILE A 308 -17.91 -10.93 18.30
N GLU A 309 -17.07 -10.61 19.28
CA GLU A 309 -16.75 -11.50 20.40
C GLU A 309 -18.00 -11.85 21.25
N THR A 310 -18.90 -10.88 21.50
CA THR A 310 -20.18 -11.12 22.18
C THR A 310 -21.09 -12.04 21.36
N VAL A 311 -21.23 -11.78 20.06
CA VAL A 311 -22.06 -12.63 19.16
C VAL A 311 -21.54 -14.07 19.12
N LEU A 312 -20.21 -14.25 19.07
CA LEU A 312 -19.58 -15.57 19.04
C LEU A 312 -19.69 -16.33 20.36
N SER A 313 -19.78 -15.64 21.51
CA SER A 313 -19.87 -16.26 22.84
C SER A 313 -21.25 -16.83 23.17
N GLY A 314 -22.26 -16.62 22.32
CA GLY A 314 -23.60 -17.16 22.55
C GLY A 314 -24.37 -16.47 23.68
N GLU A 315 -23.85 -15.38 24.23
CA GLU A 315 -24.58 -14.45 25.11
C GLU A 315 -25.61 -13.69 24.28
N ALA A 316 -26.65 -14.40 23.83
CA ALA A 316 -27.73 -13.87 23.01
C ALA A 316 -28.71 -13.05 23.87
N GLY A 317 -28.20 -11.96 24.46
CA GLY A 317 -28.99 -10.82 24.88
C GLY A 317 -29.07 -9.83 23.73
N ASP A 318 -29.95 -10.09 22.75
CA ASP A 318 -30.36 -9.16 21.70
C ASP A 318 -29.21 -8.37 21.02
N ALA A 319 -28.41 -9.04 20.19
CA ALA A 319 -27.33 -8.41 19.42
C ALA A 319 -27.80 -7.21 18.56
N ARG A 320 -29.10 -7.08 18.28
CA ARG A 320 -29.70 -5.91 17.61
C ARG A 320 -29.66 -4.64 18.47
N ARG A 321 -29.69 -4.74 19.80
CA ARG A 321 -29.55 -3.58 20.73
C ARG A 321 -28.12 -3.07 20.88
N MET A 322 -27.11 -3.87 20.51
CA MET A 322 -25.69 -3.52 20.67
C MET A 322 -25.06 -2.92 19.40
N LEU A 323 -25.69 -3.12 18.24
CA LEU A 323 -25.41 -2.31 17.07
C LEU A 323 -25.98 -0.91 17.33
N PRO A 324 -25.26 0.16 16.98
CA PRO A 324 -25.84 1.49 17.08
C PRO A 324 -27.13 1.50 16.25
N GLU A 325 -28.27 1.72 16.91
CA GLU A 325 -29.53 2.07 16.26
C GLU A 325 -29.20 3.15 15.22
N GLU A 326 -29.68 2.96 14.00
CA GLU A 326 -29.43 3.83 12.86
C GLU A 326 -29.65 5.30 13.24
N ARG A 327 -28.57 6.01 13.61
CA ARG A 327 -28.50 7.47 13.51
C ARG A 327 -28.12 7.85 12.08
N PHE A 328 -28.86 7.32 11.12
CA PHE A 328 -29.00 7.88 9.78
C PHE A 328 -30.33 8.61 9.68
N ALA A 329 -30.60 9.53 10.61
CA ALA A 329 -31.57 10.62 10.47
C ALA A 329 -31.50 11.54 11.70
N ALA A 330 -30.50 12.39 11.74
CA ALA A 330 -30.70 13.73 12.25
C ALA A 330 -29.98 14.66 11.28
N PRO A 331 -30.67 15.58 10.58
CA PRO A 331 -29.98 16.67 9.93
C PRO A 331 -29.18 17.38 11.03
N LEU A 332 -27.86 17.49 10.85
CA LEU A 332 -27.06 18.34 11.72
C LEU A 332 -27.59 19.78 11.60
N PRO A 333 -27.67 20.54 12.71
CA PRO A 333 -28.23 21.88 12.74
C PRO A 333 -27.46 22.87 11.85
#